data_AF-A0A1B1LPR3-F1
#
_entry.id   AF-A0A1B1LPR3-F1
#
_cell.length_a   1.000
_cell.length_b   1.000
_cell.length_c   1.000
_cell.angle_alpha   90.00
_cell.angle_beta   90.00
_cell.angle_gamma   90.00
#
_symmetry.space_group_name_H-M   'P 1'
#
loop_
_entity.id
_entity.type
_entity.pdbx_description
1 polymer ?
#
loop_
_entity_poly.entity_id
_entity_poly.type
_entity_poly.pdbx_seq_one_letter_code
_entity_poly.pdbx_strand_id
1 'polypeptide(L)'
;MTKYPFTSFEAIPGDESGLTFPAFEDLQFYLPQPLRHLPTKIVEVDGLAFLSVLGDGAFCIDPRRWHRIKTYIAKGTVEYPQVSVTHSGVSDGRHRTLLLMQLYNRRTIPVVVPESHYGTFMAEAKNMGAI
;
A
#
# COMPACT_ATOMS: atom_id res chain seq x y z
N MET A 1 -2.72 -15.87 15.16
CA MET A 1 -3.78 -15.00 14.60
C MET A 1 -4.18 -15.56 13.24
N THR A 2 -5.47 -15.77 13.00
CA THR A 2 -5.99 -16.34 11.74
C THR A 2 -5.90 -15.29 10.62
N LYS A 3 -5.28 -15.67 9.50
CA LYS A 3 -5.28 -14.88 8.27
C LYS A 3 -6.25 -15.51 7.27
N TYR A 4 -6.91 -14.70 6.46
CA TYR A 4 -7.90 -15.12 5.49
C TYR A 4 -7.34 -14.92 4.08
N PRO A 5 -6.99 -16.00 3.37
CA PRO A 5 -6.57 -15.89 1.97
C PRO A 5 -7.78 -15.58 1.08
N PHE A 6 -7.57 -14.72 0.09
CA PHE A 6 -8.51 -14.45 -0.99
C PHE A 6 -7.82 -14.74 -2.33
N THR A 7 -8.60 -15.12 -3.34
CA THR A 7 -8.08 -15.51 -4.66
C THR A 7 -7.70 -14.30 -5.53
N SER A 8 -8.27 -13.12 -5.26
CA SER A 8 -7.94 -11.88 -5.94
C SER A 8 -8.27 -10.68 -5.06
N PHE A 9 -7.92 -9.48 -5.55
CA PHE A 9 -8.32 -8.22 -4.91
C PHE A 9 -9.84 -8.06 -4.85
N GLU A 10 -10.53 -8.41 -5.94
CA GLU A 10 -11.98 -8.30 -6.09
C GLU A 10 -12.74 -9.28 -5.18
N ALA A 11 -12.09 -10.35 -4.72
CA ALA A 11 -12.66 -11.30 -3.78
C ALA A 11 -12.60 -10.81 -2.32
N ILE A 12 -11.85 -9.74 -2.02
CA ILE A 12 -11.79 -9.16 -0.68
C ILE A 12 -13.11 -8.41 -0.43
N PRO A 13 -13.85 -8.71 0.66
CA PRO A 13 -15.08 -8.00 0.99
C PRO A 13 -14.87 -6.49 1.04
N GLY A 14 -15.87 -5.76 0.54
CA GLY A 14 -15.92 -4.30 0.65
C GLY A 14 -15.97 -3.82 2.10
N ASP A 15 -15.81 -2.51 2.30
CA ASP A 15 -15.93 -1.97 3.65
C ASP A 15 -17.39 -1.90 4.11
N GLU A 16 -17.69 -2.59 5.21
CA GLU A 16 -18.97 -2.55 5.93
C GLU A 16 -18.77 -2.06 7.37
N SER A 17 -17.72 -1.28 7.64
CA SER A 17 -17.35 -0.92 9.02
C SER A 17 -18.19 0.20 9.62
N GLY A 18 -19.00 0.90 8.82
CA GLY A 18 -19.71 2.12 9.23
C GLY A 18 -18.78 3.32 9.45
N LEU A 19 -17.48 3.22 9.14
CA LEU A 19 -16.55 4.34 9.20
C LEU A 19 -16.79 5.28 8.01
N THR A 20 -16.64 6.57 8.25
CA THR A 20 -16.55 7.58 7.20
C THR A 20 -15.08 7.84 6.90
N PHE A 21 -14.74 7.86 5.62
CA PHE A 21 -13.39 8.15 5.16
C PHE A 21 -13.38 9.55 4.52
N PRO A 22 -12.36 10.39 4.78
CA PRO A 22 -12.21 11.66 4.08
C PRO A 22 -11.93 11.43 2.59
N ALA A 23 -11.96 12.47 1.76
CA ALA A 23 -11.52 12.32 0.38
C ALA A 23 -10.03 11.92 0.33
N PHE A 24 -9.59 11.27 -0.75
CA PHE A 24 -8.22 10.76 -0.81
C PHE A 24 -7.19 11.90 -0.80
N GLU A 25 -7.50 12.99 -1.49
CA GLU A 25 -6.74 14.24 -1.54
C GLU A 25 -6.61 14.91 -0.17
N ASP A 26 -7.51 14.64 0.77
CA ASP A 26 -7.48 15.17 2.13
C ASP A 26 -6.62 14.30 3.07
N LEU A 27 -6.18 13.12 2.62
CA LEU A 27 -5.34 12.23 3.42
C LEU A 27 -3.97 12.84 3.67
N GLN A 28 -3.59 12.89 4.95
CA GLN A 28 -2.27 13.29 5.39
C GLN A 28 -1.35 12.07 5.43
N PHE A 29 -0.54 11.94 4.38
CA PHE A 29 0.46 10.88 4.31
C PHE A 29 1.72 11.23 5.10
N TYR A 30 2.27 10.25 5.83
CA TYR A 30 3.50 10.42 6.60
C TYR A 30 4.49 9.29 6.37
N LEU A 31 5.78 9.60 6.58
CA LEU A 31 6.87 8.65 6.36
C LEU A 31 6.91 7.56 7.45
N PRO A 32 7.13 6.28 7.07
CA PRO A 32 7.46 5.21 8.01
C PRO A 32 8.64 5.58 8.89
N GLN A 33 8.60 5.17 10.16
CA GLN A 33 9.65 5.51 11.14
C GLN A 33 11.08 5.27 10.63
N PRO A 34 11.42 4.15 9.95
CA PRO A 34 12.77 3.92 9.44
C PRO A 34 13.24 4.93 8.38
N LEU A 35 12.30 5.60 7.71
CA LEU A 35 12.58 6.50 6.59
C LEU A 35 12.49 7.98 6.94
N ARG A 36 12.05 8.34 8.14
CA ARG A 36 11.88 9.75 8.57
C ARG A 36 13.17 10.58 8.54
N HIS A 37 14.32 9.91 8.61
CA HIS A 37 15.64 10.56 8.65
C HIS A 37 16.42 10.42 7.34
N LEU A 38 15.82 9.81 6.31
CA LEU A 38 16.49 9.54 5.04
C LEU A 38 15.86 10.38 3.92
N PRO A 39 16.65 10.84 2.93
CA PRO A 39 16.11 11.37 1.70
C PRO A 39 15.23 10.32 1.01
N THR A 40 14.00 10.71 0.69
CA THR A 40 12.98 9.83 0.10
C THR A 40 12.27 10.53 -1.04
N LYS A 41 11.74 9.73 -1.97
CA LYS A 41 10.86 10.16 -3.04
C LYS A 41 9.52 9.45 -2.91
N ILE A 42 8.46 10.16 -3.29
CA ILE A 42 7.12 9.59 -3.41
C ILE A 42 6.88 9.27 -4.88
N VAL A 43 6.38 8.07 -5.16
CA VAL A 43 6.09 7.59 -6.51
C VAL A 43 4.69 7.02 -6.54
N GLU A 44 3.88 7.42 -7.50
CA GLU A 44 2.60 6.78 -7.79
C GLU A 44 2.85 5.49 -8.58
N VAL A 45 2.29 4.37 -8.12
CA VAL A 45 2.43 3.06 -8.77
C VAL A 45 1.11 2.33 -8.85
N ASP A 46 0.92 1.47 -9.85
CA ASP A 46 -0.16 0.49 -9.85
C ASP A 46 -0.01 -0.44 -8.63
N GLY A 47 -1.03 -0.45 -7.77
CA GLY A 47 -1.02 -1.19 -6.52
C GLY A 47 -1.05 -2.70 -6.69
N LEU A 48 -1.64 -3.25 -7.75
CA LEU A 48 -1.57 -4.70 -7.99
C LEU A 48 -0.19 -5.11 -8.50
N ALA A 49 0.36 -4.37 -9.47
CA ALA A 49 1.71 -4.61 -9.97
C ALA A 49 2.74 -4.49 -8.83
N PHE A 50 2.58 -3.49 -7.97
CA PHE A 50 3.42 -3.29 -6.78
C PHE A 50 3.37 -4.47 -5.79
N LEU A 51 2.21 -5.11 -5.63
CA LEU A 51 2.03 -6.26 -4.73
C LEU A 51 2.31 -7.61 -5.40
N SER A 52 2.52 -7.65 -6.71
CA SER A 52 2.64 -8.89 -7.51
C SER A 52 3.73 -9.84 -7.01
N VAL A 53 4.84 -9.29 -6.48
CA VAL A 53 5.96 -10.06 -5.94
C VAL A 53 5.59 -10.94 -4.74
N LEU A 54 4.45 -10.67 -4.11
CA LEU A 54 3.95 -11.46 -2.99
C LEU A 54 3.12 -12.69 -3.44
N GLY A 55 2.82 -12.82 -4.73
CA GLY A 55 1.94 -13.86 -5.27
C GLY A 55 0.60 -13.91 -4.53
N ASP A 56 0.12 -15.12 -4.25
CA ASP A 56 -1.13 -15.36 -3.49
C ASP A 56 -1.11 -14.71 -2.08
N GLY A 57 0.09 -14.48 -1.54
CA GLY A 57 0.29 -13.78 -0.27
C GLY A 57 -0.17 -12.32 -0.30
N ALA A 58 -0.29 -11.71 -1.49
CA ALA A 58 -0.78 -10.35 -1.67
C ALA A 58 -2.14 -10.16 -1.01
N PHE A 59 -3.07 -11.10 -1.18
CA PHE A 59 -4.46 -10.98 -0.74
C PHE A 59 -4.76 -11.70 0.58
N CYS A 60 -3.75 -12.10 1.35
CA CYS A 60 -3.94 -12.79 2.63
C CYS A 60 -4.25 -11.81 3.79
N ILE A 61 -5.51 -11.59 4.16
CA ILE A 61 -5.89 -10.52 5.10
C ILE A 61 -5.77 -10.95 6.57
N ASP A 62 -5.13 -10.10 7.38
CA ASP A 62 -5.24 -10.18 8.84
C ASP A 62 -6.37 -9.23 9.26
N PRO A 63 -7.49 -9.72 9.82
CA PRO A 63 -8.66 -8.89 10.06
C PRO A 63 -8.43 -7.83 11.15
N ARG A 64 -7.56 -8.10 12.14
CA ARG A 64 -7.24 -7.13 13.19
C ARG A 64 -6.42 -6.00 12.61
N ARG A 65 -5.41 -6.34 11.78
CA ARG A 65 -4.61 -5.33 11.07
C ARG A 65 -5.49 -4.55 10.09
N TRP A 66 -6.35 -5.23 9.33
CA TRP A 66 -7.30 -4.61 8.40
C TRP A 66 -8.18 -3.58 9.10
N HIS A 67 -8.84 -3.95 10.20
CA HIS A 67 -9.68 -3.04 10.96
C HIS A 67 -8.89 -1.85 11.53
N ARG A 68 -7.72 -2.10 12.15
CA ARG A 68 -6.87 -1.03 12.69
C ARG A 68 -6.46 -0.01 11.62
N ILE A 69 -6.17 -0.49 10.41
CA ILE A 69 -5.80 0.37 9.29
C ILE A 69 -6.96 1.26 8.87
N LYS A 70 -8.17 0.68 8.72
CA LYS A 70 -9.37 1.47 8.43
C LYS A 70 -9.61 2.57 9.47
N THR A 71 -9.41 2.27 10.75
CA THR A 71 -9.61 3.26 11.82
C THR A 71 -8.70 4.48 11.68
N TYR A 72 -7.45 4.34 11.24
CA TYR A 72 -6.59 5.51 11.06
C TYR A 72 -6.80 6.19 9.70
N ILE A 73 -7.17 5.46 8.64
CA ILE A 73 -7.57 6.07 7.36
C ILE A 73 -8.80 6.96 7.58
N ALA A 74 -9.77 6.49 8.37
CA ALA A 74 -10.95 7.28 8.76
C ALA A 74 -10.60 8.55 9.56
N LYS A 75 -9.43 8.59 10.22
CA LYS A 75 -8.89 9.79 10.88
C LYS A 75 -8.10 10.70 9.93
N GLY A 76 -8.04 10.37 8.64
CA GLY A 76 -7.34 11.14 7.62
C GLY A 76 -5.82 11.05 7.66
N THR A 77 -5.24 10.07 8.36
CA THR A 77 -3.77 9.92 8.43
C THR A 77 -3.36 8.56 7.92
N VAL A 78 -2.34 8.51 7.07
CA VAL A 78 -1.90 7.25 6.45
C VAL A 78 -0.37 7.22 6.39
N GLU A 79 0.24 6.17 6.91
CA GLU A 79 1.67 5.96 6.66
C GLU A 79 1.85 5.50 5.20
N TYR A 80 2.86 6.01 4.49
CA TYR A 80 3.16 5.55 3.13
C TYR A 80 3.50 4.05 3.10
N PRO A 81 2.95 3.26 2.17
CA PRO A 81 3.47 1.93 1.85
C PRO A 81 4.94 2.04 1.41
N GLN A 82 5.76 1.10 1.85
CA GLN A 82 7.21 1.15 1.68
C GLN A 82 7.67 0.16 0.63
N VAL A 83 8.53 0.63 -0.28
CA VAL A 83 9.21 -0.21 -1.26
C VAL A 83 10.30 -1.05 -0.60
N SER A 84 10.48 -2.28 -1.05
CA SER A 84 11.60 -3.12 -0.64
C SER A 84 12.91 -2.63 -1.26
N VAL A 85 13.95 -2.54 -0.43
CA VAL A 85 15.29 -2.11 -0.84
C VAL A 85 16.13 -3.25 -1.42
N THR A 86 15.73 -4.51 -1.17
CA THR A 86 16.47 -5.70 -1.62
C THR A 86 15.89 -6.36 -2.87
N HIS A 87 14.63 -6.04 -3.20
CA HIS A 87 13.93 -6.57 -4.37
C HIS A 87 12.82 -5.61 -4.78
N SER A 88 12.41 -5.68 -6.03
CA SER A 88 11.25 -4.95 -6.54
C SER A 88 10.01 -5.28 -5.70
N GLY A 89 9.20 -4.28 -5.33
CA GLY A 89 7.91 -4.48 -4.67
C GLY A 89 7.84 -4.00 -3.23
N VAL A 90 7.00 -4.63 -2.41
CA VAL A 90 6.57 -4.11 -1.10
C VAL A 90 7.36 -4.70 0.08
N SER A 91 7.92 -3.85 0.93
CA SER A 91 8.50 -4.27 2.22
C SER A 91 7.50 -4.13 3.38
N ASP A 92 6.66 -3.09 3.36
CA ASP A 92 5.51 -2.96 4.24
C ASP A 92 4.39 -2.15 3.57
N GLY A 93 3.19 -2.27 4.11
CA GLY A 93 2.03 -1.50 3.65
C GLY A 93 1.10 -2.26 2.71
N ARG A 94 1.29 -3.57 2.51
CA ARG A 94 0.38 -4.41 1.72
C ARG A 94 -1.11 -4.19 2.04
N HIS A 95 -1.50 -4.31 3.31
CA HIS A 95 -2.90 -4.07 3.71
C HIS A 95 -3.35 -2.63 3.47
N ARG A 96 -2.45 -1.64 3.61
CA ARG A 96 -2.74 -0.23 3.31
C ARG A 96 -2.99 -0.05 1.82
N THR A 97 -2.12 -0.58 0.97
CA THR A 97 -2.27 -0.54 -0.49
C THR A 97 -3.64 -1.09 -0.90
N LEU A 98 -4.00 -2.30 -0.45
CA LEU A 98 -5.31 -2.89 -0.75
C LEU A 98 -6.48 -2.06 -0.23
N LEU A 99 -6.40 -1.54 1.00
CA LEU A 99 -7.46 -0.69 1.56
C LEU A 99 -7.59 0.63 0.82
N LEU A 100 -6.50 1.30 0.48
CA LEU A 100 -6.53 2.55 -0.28
C LEU A 100 -7.14 2.32 -1.67
N MET A 101 -6.78 1.22 -2.33
CA MET A 101 -7.37 0.88 -3.62
C MET A 101 -8.88 0.62 -3.52
N GLN A 102 -9.31 -0.12 -2.49
CA GLN A 102 -10.71 -0.52 -2.30
C GLN A 102 -11.57 0.67 -1.87
N LEU A 103 -11.15 1.41 -0.84
CA LEU A 103 -11.92 2.51 -0.26
C LEU A 103 -12.10 3.70 -1.22
N TYR A 104 -11.10 3.94 -2.07
CA TYR A 104 -11.08 5.10 -2.96
C TYR A 104 -11.30 4.74 -4.43
N ASN A 105 -11.57 3.47 -4.74
CA ASN A 105 -11.76 2.96 -6.10
C ASN A 105 -10.64 3.41 -7.07
N ARG A 106 -9.38 3.21 -6.67
CA ARG A 106 -8.20 3.59 -7.46
C ARG A 106 -7.24 2.42 -7.61
N ARG A 107 -6.55 2.38 -8.76
CA ARG A 107 -5.47 1.42 -9.03
C ARG A 107 -4.10 1.96 -8.63
N THR A 108 -3.88 3.26 -8.75
CA THR A 108 -2.61 3.89 -8.40
C THR A 108 -2.58 4.33 -6.94
N ILE A 109 -1.43 4.13 -6.29
CA ILE A 109 -1.19 4.53 -4.90
C ILE A 109 0.20 5.15 -4.74
N PRO A 110 0.36 6.13 -3.85
CA PRO A 110 1.67 6.68 -3.53
C PRO A 110 2.45 5.72 -2.65
N VAL A 111 3.69 5.42 -3.03
CA VAL A 111 4.65 4.67 -2.22
C VAL A 111 5.88 5.51 -1.93
N VAL A 112 6.52 5.23 -0.80
CA VAL A 112 7.79 5.87 -0.43
C VAL A 112 8.98 5.01 -0.86
N VAL A 113 9.94 5.66 -1.52
CA VAL A 113 11.18 5.07 -2.02
C VAL A 113 12.37 5.81 -1.42
N PRO A 114 13.32 5.13 -0.76
CA PRO A 114 14.60 5.75 -0.40
C PRO A 114 15.31 6.29 -1.64
N GLU A 115 15.82 7.52 -1.60
CA GLU A 115 16.41 8.14 -2.80
C GLU A 115 17.59 7.35 -3.37
N SER A 116 18.36 6.69 -2.49
CA SER A 116 19.45 5.79 -2.87
C SER A 116 19.01 4.59 -3.71
N HIS A 117 17.74 4.21 -3.67
CA HIS A 117 17.18 3.07 -4.41
C HIS A 117 16.24 3.51 -5.54
N TYR A 118 16.05 4.82 -5.73
CA TYR A 118 15.07 5.36 -6.67
C TYR A 118 15.31 4.91 -8.11
N GLY A 119 16.56 4.99 -8.60
CA GLY A 119 16.89 4.62 -9.99
C GLY A 119 16.56 3.16 -10.31
N THR A 120 16.99 2.25 -9.44
CA THR A 120 16.72 0.80 -9.55
C THR A 120 15.23 0.53 -9.50
N PHE A 121 14.53 1.12 -8.52
CA PHE A 121 13.09 0.96 -8.38
C PHE A 121 12.33 1.41 -9.64
N MET A 122 12.66 2.58 -10.19
CA MET A 122 11.98 3.09 -11.38
C MET A 122 12.23 2.22 -12.62
N ALA A 123 13.42 1.63 -12.76
CA ALA A 123 13.70 0.70 -13.86
C ALA A 123 12.88 -0.59 -13.74
N GLU A 124 12.81 -1.15 -12.54
CA GLU A 124 12.04 -2.37 -12.27
C GLU A 124 10.53 -2.13 -12.37
N ALA A 125 10.03 -1.04 -11.81
CA ALA A 125 8.63 -0.68 -11.85
C ALA A 125 8.13 -0.50 -13.30
N LYS A 126 8.93 0.10 -14.19
CA LYS A 126 8.63 0.17 -15.63
C LYS A 126 8.57 -1.22 -16.27
N ASN A 127 9.54 -2.08 -15.96
CA ASN A 127 9.58 -3.45 -16.51
C ASN A 127 8.39 -4.29 -16.07
N MET A 128 7.86 -4.04 -14.87
CA MET A 128 6.66 -4.70 -14.34
C MET A 128 5.34 -4.04 -14.80
N GLY A 129 5.39 -2.96 -15.57
CA GLY A 129 4.21 -2.19 -15.96
C GLY A 129 3.49 -1.52 -14.77
N ALA A 130 4.22 -1.25 -13.68
CA ALA A 130 3.70 -0.59 -12.49
C ALA A 130 3.67 0.95 -12.61
N ILE A 131 4.41 1.52 -13.57
CA ILE A 131 4.50 2.95 -13.89
C ILE A 131 4.72 3.18 -15.38
#